data_AF-A0AAV7Z7E5-F1
#
_entry.id   AF-A0AAV7Z7E5-F1
#
_cell.length_a   1.000
_cell.length_b   1.000
_cell.length_c   1.000
_cell.angle_alpha   90.00
_cell.angle_beta   90.00
_cell.angle_gamma   90.00
#
_symmetry.space_group_name_H-M   'P 1'
#
loop_
_entity.id
_entity.type
_entity.pdbx_description
1 polymer ?
#
loop_
_entity_poly.entity_id
_entity_poly.type
_entity_poly.pdbx_seq_one_letter_code
_entity_poly.pdbx_strand_id
1 'polypeptide(L)'
;MISLKLTRATNSFSEYGVVLQRSILLLFFHFFSFIPIDYYKPKMTKRRNHSNHNQNRKHHRNGIKKPKRQRHRTKKGMYLPFAKNLKFVRKGTLKAKMEKKKNQEKEMEVVKN
;
A
#
# COMPACT_ATOMS: atom_id res chain seq x y z
N MET A 1 40.22 -53.67 39.13
CA MET A 1 40.78 -54.72 38.24
C MET A 1 39.74 -55.84 38.24
N ILE A 2 39.00 -56.14 37.18
CA ILE A 2 39.41 -56.54 35.82
C ILE A 2 38.24 -56.26 34.86
N SER A 3 38.56 -55.62 33.72
CA SER A 3 37.68 -55.43 32.55
C SER A 3 37.28 -56.76 31.92
N LEU A 4 36.16 -56.85 31.18
CA LEU A 4 36.12 -57.39 29.80
C LEU A 4 34.69 -57.49 29.22
N LYS A 5 34.58 -56.96 28.00
CA LYS A 5 33.81 -57.43 26.82
C LYS A 5 32.33 -57.06 26.65
N LEU A 6 32.13 -56.11 25.72
CA LEU A 6 31.07 -56.12 24.71
C LEU A 6 30.92 -57.53 24.08
N THR A 7 29.71 -57.98 23.75
CA THR A 7 29.12 -57.91 22.39
C THR A 7 27.85 -58.76 22.22
N ARG A 8 26.83 -58.10 21.63
CA ARG A 8 25.91 -58.50 20.55
C ARG A 8 25.02 -59.77 20.60
N ALA A 9 23.74 -59.46 20.33
CA ALA A 9 22.78 -60.13 19.45
C ALA A 9 22.18 -61.46 19.97
N THR A 10 20.87 -61.66 19.97
CA THR A 10 20.02 -61.75 18.76
C THR A 10 18.55 -61.61 19.18
N ASN A 11 17.82 -60.67 18.57
CA ASN A 11 16.81 -60.89 17.53
C ASN A 11 15.72 -61.90 17.90
N SER A 12 14.47 -61.42 18.05
CA SER A 12 13.25 -62.07 17.53
C SER A 12 11.93 -61.45 18.01
N PHE A 13 11.74 -60.12 17.92
CA PHE A 13 10.36 -59.58 18.09
C PHE A 13 10.01 -58.27 17.38
N SER A 14 10.88 -57.69 16.54
CA SER A 14 10.60 -56.37 15.94
C SER A 14 10.64 -56.33 14.41
N GLU A 15 11.06 -57.39 13.72
CA GLU A 15 11.29 -57.30 12.27
C GLU A 15 10.01 -57.54 11.43
N TYR A 16 9.07 -58.37 11.89
CA TYR A 16 7.84 -58.63 11.13
C TYR A 16 6.84 -57.47 11.14
N GLY A 17 6.80 -56.67 12.21
CA GLY A 17 5.88 -55.51 12.31
C GLY A 17 6.29 -54.35 11.41
N VAL A 18 7.61 -54.06 11.35
CA VAL A 18 8.14 -52.96 10.53
C VAL A 18 8.12 -53.30 9.03
N VAL A 19 8.31 -54.58 8.67
CA VAL A 19 8.26 -55.04 7.27
C VAL A 19 6.83 -55.08 6.74
N LEU A 20 5.85 -55.49 7.55
CA LEU A 20 4.43 -55.51 7.15
C LEU A 20 3.84 -54.08 7.04
N GLN A 21 4.27 -53.17 7.91
CA GLN A 21 3.87 -51.76 7.82
C GLN A 21 4.55 -51.05 6.63
N ARG A 22 5.81 -51.41 6.30
CA ARG A 22 6.51 -50.92 5.11
C ARG A 22 5.95 -51.49 3.79
N SER A 23 5.49 -52.74 3.75
CA SER A 23 4.90 -53.31 2.54
C SER A 23 3.53 -52.69 2.21
N ILE A 24 2.70 -52.45 3.23
CA ILE A 24 1.40 -51.77 3.09
C ILE A 24 1.58 -50.31 2.66
N LEU A 25 2.56 -49.61 3.23
CA LEU A 25 2.89 -48.23 2.83
C LEU A 25 3.44 -48.14 1.39
N LEU A 26 4.24 -49.12 0.96
CA LEU A 26 4.74 -49.17 -0.42
C LEU A 26 3.63 -49.50 -1.43
N LEU A 27 2.67 -50.34 -1.07
CA LEU A 27 1.48 -50.61 -1.89
C LEU A 27 0.55 -49.37 -1.97
N PHE A 28 0.38 -48.61 -0.89
CA PHE A 28 -0.34 -47.32 -0.90
C PHE A 28 0.34 -46.25 -1.77
N PHE A 29 1.68 -46.18 -1.74
CA PHE A 29 2.44 -45.22 -2.55
C PHE A 29 2.43 -45.57 -4.05
N HIS A 30 2.34 -46.85 -4.41
CA HIS A 30 2.25 -47.29 -5.81
C HIS A 30 0.82 -47.21 -6.39
N PHE A 31 -0.23 -47.26 -5.55
CA PHE A 31 -1.61 -47.11 -6.02
C PHE A 31 -2.02 -45.64 -6.27
N PHE A 32 -1.40 -44.68 -5.57
CA PHE A 32 -1.76 -43.26 -5.66
C PHE A 32 -0.83 -42.40 -6.53
N SER A 33 0.27 -42.98 -7.05
CA SER A 33 1.24 -42.28 -7.91
C SER A 33 0.90 -42.36 -9.41
N PHE A 34 -0.12 -43.12 -9.79
CA PHE A 34 -0.69 -43.14 -11.14
C PHE A 34 -2.05 -42.41 -11.18
N ILE A 35 -2.15 -41.27 -10.50
CA ILE A 35 -3.16 -40.28 -10.89
C ILE A 35 -2.53 -39.56 -12.08
N PRO A 36 -3.02 -39.74 -13.32
CA PRO A 36 -2.60 -38.89 -14.41
C PRO A 36 -2.89 -37.47 -13.93
N ILE A 37 -1.84 -36.65 -13.84
CA ILE A 37 -2.02 -35.22 -13.70
C ILE A 37 -2.62 -34.80 -15.04
N ASP A 38 -3.93 -34.97 -15.17
CA ASP A 38 -4.69 -34.59 -16.34
C ASP A 38 -4.40 -33.12 -16.52
N TYR A 39 -3.56 -32.83 -17.50
CA TYR A 39 -3.13 -31.49 -17.83
C TYR A 39 -4.35 -30.79 -18.41
N TYR A 40 -5.20 -30.30 -17.52
CA TYR A 40 -6.46 -29.66 -17.85
C TYR A 40 -6.10 -28.32 -18.48
N LYS A 41 -5.84 -28.36 -19.80
CA LYS A 41 -5.63 -27.19 -20.63
C LYS A 41 -6.87 -26.34 -20.44
N PRO A 42 -6.80 -25.18 -19.76
CA PRO A 42 -7.98 -24.36 -19.61
C PRO A 42 -8.37 -23.94 -21.02
N LYS A 43 -9.49 -24.48 -21.52
CA LYS A 43 -10.12 -24.02 -22.76
C LYS A 43 -10.30 -22.54 -22.52
N MET A 44 -9.56 -21.69 -23.24
CA MET A 44 -9.73 -20.24 -23.17
C MET A 44 -11.11 -19.93 -23.71
N THR A 45 -12.11 -20.05 -22.84
CA THR A 45 -13.47 -19.65 -23.13
C THR A 45 -13.42 -18.15 -23.34
N LYS A 46 -13.99 -17.68 -24.45
CA LYS A 46 -14.04 -16.26 -24.78
C LYS A 46 -14.54 -15.48 -23.56
N ARG A 47 -13.67 -14.67 -22.97
CA ARG A 47 -14.01 -13.78 -21.86
C ARG A 47 -14.38 -12.42 -22.42
N ARG A 48 -15.19 -11.66 -21.68
CA ARG A 48 -15.53 -10.29 -22.06
C ARG A 48 -14.29 -9.41 -21.96
N ASN A 49 -13.91 -8.75 -23.06
CA ASN A 49 -12.68 -7.95 -23.13
C ASN A 49 -12.79 -6.56 -22.49
N HIS A 50 -14.01 -6.03 -22.33
CA HIS A 50 -14.25 -4.73 -21.73
C HIS A 50 -15.67 -4.64 -21.10
N SER A 51 -15.80 -3.99 -19.94
CA SER A 51 -17.09 -3.73 -19.29
C SER A 51 -17.07 -2.46 -18.45
N ASN A 52 -18.03 -1.57 -18.71
CA ASN A 52 -18.31 -0.36 -17.92
C ASN A 52 -19.59 -0.50 -17.05
N HIS A 53 -20.21 -1.69 -17.00
CA HIS A 53 -21.56 -1.86 -16.45
C HIS A 53 -21.69 -1.42 -14.98
N ASN A 54 -20.67 -1.68 -14.17
CA ASN A 54 -20.70 -1.39 -12.74
C ASN A 54 -19.91 -0.12 -12.35
N GLN A 55 -19.32 0.61 -13.29
CA GLN A 55 -18.47 1.74 -12.90
C GLN A 55 -19.33 2.91 -12.41
N ASN A 56 -20.43 3.24 -13.11
CA ASN A 56 -21.33 4.32 -12.70
C ASN A 56 -21.90 4.10 -11.28
N ARG A 57 -22.31 2.87 -10.95
CA ARG A 57 -22.80 2.54 -9.61
C ARG A 57 -21.71 2.72 -8.55
N LYS A 58 -20.47 2.32 -8.84
CA LYS A 58 -19.32 2.52 -7.92
C LYS A 58 -18.98 4.01 -7.77
N HIS A 59 -18.98 4.79 -8.86
CA HIS A 59 -18.71 6.22 -8.82
C HIS A 59 -19.75 6.99 -8.00
N HIS A 60 -21.02 6.54 -8.02
CA HIS A 60 -22.09 7.16 -7.24
C HIS A 60 -22.23 6.64 -5.80
N ARG A 61 -21.60 5.52 -5.41
CA ARG A 61 -21.64 5.00 -4.02
C ARG A 61 -21.23 6.05 -2.98
N ASN A 62 -20.21 6.85 -3.31
CA ASN A 62 -19.73 7.96 -2.46
C ASN A 62 -20.13 9.35 -3.02
N GLY A 63 -20.83 9.36 -4.16
CA GLY A 63 -21.17 10.54 -4.95
C GLY A 63 -19.96 11.17 -5.67
N ILE A 64 -20.20 11.71 -6.87
CA ILE A 64 -19.20 12.48 -7.63
C ILE A 64 -19.13 13.90 -7.04
N LYS A 65 -18.08 14.19 -6.28
CA LYS A 65 -17.89 15.51 -5.65
C LYS A 65 -17.26 16.49 -6.64
N LYS A 66 -17.84 17.69 -6.73
CA LYS A 66 -17.27 18.81 -7.50
C LYS A 66 -16.01 19.34 -6.80
N PRO A 67 -15.02 19.89 -7.53
CA PRO A 67 -13.85 20.51 -6.91
C PRO A 67 -14.27 21.68 -6.03
N LYS A 68 -13.65 21.79 -4.84
CA LYS A 68 -13.97 22.85 -3.88
C LYS A 68 -13.53 24.21 -4.41
N ARG A 69 -14.46 25.16 -4.47
CA ARG A 69 -14.16 26.56 -4.80
C ARG A 69 -13.69 27.29 -3.54
N GLN A 70 -12.51 27.91 -3.60
CA GLN A 70 -11.98 28.76 -2.53
C GLN A 70 -12.18 30.24 -2.91
N ARG A 71 -12.34 31.12 -1.91
CA ARG A 71 -12.47 32.59 -2.13
C ARG A 71 -11.28 33.16 -2.91
N HIS A 72 -10.07 32.65 -2.64
CA HIS A 72 -8.85 33.04 -3.34
C HIS A 72 -8.19 31.80 -3.94
N ARG A 73 -7.89 31.86 -5.25
CA ARG A 73 -7.17 30.79 -5.96
C ARG A 73 -5.66 30.93 -5.76
N THR A 74 -4.93 29.85 -6.03
CA THR A 74 -3.46 29.88 -6.04
C THR A 74 -2.95 30.71 -7.22
N LYS A 75 -1.76 31.32 -7.08
CA LYS A 75 -1.09 32.08 -8.16
C LYS A 75 -0.14 31.21 -8.99
N LYS A 76 -0.29 29.88 -8.92
CA LYS A 76 0.55 28.93 -9.65
C LYS A 76 0.26 29.05 -11.15
N GLY A 77 1.32 29.14 -11.97
CA GLY A 77 1.19 29.35 -13.41
C GLY A 77 1.03 30.82 -13.84
N MET A 78 1.15 31.78 -12.92
CA MET A 78 1.15 33.21 -13.24
C MET A 78 2.49 33.61 -13.88
N TYR A 79 2.45 34.59 -14.80
CA TYR A 79 3.64 35.10 -15.49
C TYR A 79 4.74 35.53 -14.50
N LEU A 80 5.94 34.99 -14.65
CA LEU A 80 7.01 35.08 -13.65
C LEU A 80 7.47 36.54 -13.37
N PRO A 81 7.71 37.40 -14.37
CA PRO A 81 8.05 38.81 -14.11
C PRO A 81 6.96 39.56 -13.35
N PHE A 82 5.68 39.31 -13.67
CA PHE A 82 4.57 39.89 -12.94
C PHE A 82 4.51 39.37 -11.50
N ALA A 83 4.69 38.07 -11.28
CA ALA A 83 4.72 37.48 -9.94
C ALA A 83 5.87 38.05 -9.08
N LYS A 84 7.05 38.24 -9.67
CA LYS A 84 8.21 38.87 -9.02
C LYS A 84 7.91 40.32 -8.66
N ASN A 85 7.43 41.13 -9.61
CA ASN A 85 7.09 42.54 -9.36
C ASN A 85 6.03 42.68 -8.26
N LEU A 86 4.98 41.87 -8.32
CA LEU A 86 3.89 41.87 -7.34
C LEU A 86 4.38 41.54 -5.92
N LYS A 87 5.45 40.76 -5.77
CA LYS A 87 6.09 40.51 -4.47
C LYS A 87 6.73 41.80 -3.93
N PHE A 88 7.45 42.54 -4.76
CA PHE A 88 8.09 43.79 -4.36
C PHE A 88 7.08 44.89 -4.04
N VAL A 89 6.04 45.05 -4.87
CA VAL A 89 4.95 46.01 -4.63
C VAL A 89 4.23 45.73 -3.30
N ARG A 90 3.91 44.46 -3.03
CA ARG A 90 3.31 44.07 -1.74
C ARG A 90 4.22 44.37 -0.55
N LYS A 91 5.52 44.14 -0.68
CA LYS A 91 6.49 44.46 0.37
C LYS A 91 6.53 45.96 0.66
N GLY A 92 6.57 46.80 -0.40
CA GLY A 92 6.57 48.26 -0.26
C GLY A 92 5.29 48.81 0.37
N THR A 93 4.13 48.36 -0.11
CA THR A 93 2.82 48.78 0.42
C THR A 93 2.62 48.41 1.89
N LEU A 94 3.12 47.24 2.33
CA LEU A 94 3.10 46.87 3.75
C LEU A 94 3.94 47.82 4.61
N LYS A 95 5.13 48.20 4.16
CA LYS A 95 6.00 49.15 4.88
C LYS A 95 5.32 50.51 5.04
N ALA A 96 4.82 51.07 3.94
CA ALA A 96 4.11 52.35 3.96
C ALA A 96 2.87 52.33 4.88
N LYS A 97 2.12 51.21 4.89
CA LYS A 97 0.97 51.04 5.79
C LYS A 97 1.39 51.03 7.26
N MET A 98 2.51 50.39 7.60
CA MET A 98 3.03 50.38 8.97
C MET A 98 3.50 51.76 9.43
N GLU A 99 4.22 52.50 8.57
CA GLU A 99 4.66 53.87 8.86
C GLU A 99 3.46 54.80 9.08
N LYS A 100 2.44 54.72 8.21
CA LYS A 100 1.19 55.46 8.38
C LYS A 100 0.53 55.15 9.72
N LYS A 101 0.48 53.86 10.12
CA LYS A 101 -0.10 53.46 11.40
C LYS A 101 0.66 54.08 12.59
N LYS A 102 2.00 54.04 12.55
CA LYS A 102 2.84 54.63 13.60
C LYS A 102 2.64 56.15 13.71
N ASN A 103 2.53 56.83 12.59
CA ASN A 103 2.29 58.28 12.59
C ASN A 103 0.91 58.61 13.17
N GLN A 104 -0.12 57.85 12.80
CA GLN A 104 -1.45 57.97 13.41
C GLN A 104 -1.43 57.70 14.92
N GLU A 105 -0.69 56.69 15.37
CA GLU A 105 -0.53 56.40 16.81
C GLU A 105 0.15 57.56 17.55
N LYS A 106 1.19 58.16 16.96
CA LYS A 106 1.87 59.34 17.52
C LYS A 106 0.97 60.58 17.55
N GLU A 107 0.24 60.84 16.48
CA GLU A 107 -0.73 61.96 16.43
C GLU A 107 -1.80 61.79 17.52
N MET A 108 -2.31 60.57 17.71
CA MET A 108 -3.27 60.26 18.78
C MET A 108 -2.68 60.37 20.19
N GLU A 109 -1.38 60.13 20.36
CA GLU A 109 -0.68 60.29 21.64
C GLU A 109 -0.44 61.76 21.99
N VAL A 110 -0.06 62.58 21.00
CA VAL A 110 0.08 64.04 21.15
C VAL A 110 -1.26 64.69 21.53
N VAL A 111 -2.39 64.22 20.96
CA VAL A 111 -3.73 64.75 21.29
C VAL A 111 -4.20 64.35 22.71
N LYS A 112 -3.61 63.31 23.31
CA LYS A 112 -3.97 62.84 24.66
C LYS A 112 -3.21 63.54 25.79
N ASN A 113 -2.07 64.16 25.48
CA ASN A 113 -1.25 64.94 26.42
C ASN A 113 -1.65 66.43 26.36
#